data_AF-A0AAV3XDY2-F1
#
_entry.id   AF-A0AAV3XDY2-F1
#
_cell.length_a   1.000
_cell.length_b   1.000
_cell.length_c   1.000
_cell.angle_alpha   90.00
_cell.angle_beta   90.00
_cell.angle_gamma   90.00
#
_symmetry.space_group_name_H-M   'P 1'
#
loop_
_entity.id
_entity.type
_entity.pdbx_description
1 polymer ?
#
loop_
_entity_poly.entity_id
_entity_poly.type
_entity_poly.pdbx_seq_one_letter_code
_entity_poly.pdbx_strand_id
1 'polypeptide(L)' 'MISGRFEERGKLIFEIELVTAYGKKLAVDVLLDTGFTTGYLAVHADDIEALGWPILTSEVEMLSSKRN' A
#
# COMPACT_ATOMS: atom_id res chain seq x y z
N MET A 1 -17.93 0.55 -4.85
CA MET A 1 -17.82 1.27 -3.58
C MET A 1 -17.00 0.40 -2.65
N ILE A 2 -15.87 0.89 -2.15
CA ILE A 2 -15.02 0.13 -1.23
C ILE A 2 -15.54 0.32 0.20
N SER A 3 -15.55 -0.75 1.00
CA SER A 3 -15.95 -0.70 2.41
C SER A 3 -14.72 -0.87 3.28
N GLY A 4 -14.69 -0.18 4.42
CA GLY A 4 -13.58 -0.24 5.36
C GLY A 4 -14.08 -0.16 6.80
N ARG A 5 -13.16 -0.33 7.74
CA ARG A 5 -13.40 -0.22 9.18
C ARG A 5 -12.40 0.74 9.80
N PHE A 6 -12.84 1.47 10.81
CA PHE A 6 -11.90 2.17 11.68
C PHE A 6 -11.39 1.21 12.75
N GLU A 7 -10.07 1.16 12.92
CA GLU A 7 -9.41 0.47 14.02
C GLU A 7 -8.94 1.45 15.10
N GLU A 8 -8.13 0.97 16.03
CA GLU A 8 -7.58 1.79 17.11
C GLU A 8 -6.91 3.06 16.59
N ARG A 9 -7.11 4.16 17.33
CA ARG A 9 -6.54 5.48 17.01
C ARG A 9 -7.02 6.06 15.67
N GLY A 10 -8.19 5.64 15.18
CA GLY A 10 -8.83 6.24 14.00
C GLY A 10 -8.19 5.83 12.67
N LYS A 11 -7.42 4.74 12.66
CA LYS A 11 -6.84 4.18 11.45
C LYS A 11 -7.94 3.58 10.56
N LEU A 12 -8.10 4.07 9.33
CA LEU A 12 -9.04 3.50 8.37
C LEU A 12 -8.36 2.33 7.63
N ILE A 13 -8.85 1.12 7.87
CA ILE A 13 -8.42 -0.10 7.21
C ILE A 13 -9.46 -0.53 6.18
N PHE A 14 -9.03 -0.96 5.00
CA PHE A 14 -9.89 -1.51 3.96
C PHE A 14 -9.15 -2.58 3.16
N GLU A 15 -9.89 -3.49 2.55
CA GLU A 15 -9.31 -4.59 1.76
C GLU A 15 -9.07 -4.15 0.31
N ILE A 16 -7.93 -4.53 -0.26
CA ILE A 16 -7.65 -4.47 -1.70
C ILE A 16 -7.20 -5.83 -2.23
N GLU A 17 -7.38 -6.04 -3.53
CA GLU A 17 -6.77 -7.18 -4.23
C GLU A 17 -5.44 -6.77 -4.88
N LEU A 18 -4.34 -7.42 -4.49
CA LEU A 18 -3.07 -7.34 -5.22
C LEU A 18 -3.01 -8.43 -6.28
N VAL A 19 -2.53 -8.07 -7.47
CA VAL A 19 -2.30 -9.03 -8.57
C VAL A 19 -0.82 -9.37 -8.62
N THR A 20 -0.47 -10.61 -8.29
CA THR A 20 0.91 -11.13 -8.37
C THR A 20 1.43 -11.16 -9.82
N ALA A 21 2.74 -11.28 -9.99
CA ALA A 21 3.34 -11.47 -11.32
C ALA A 21 2.89 -12.77 -12.04
N TYR A 22 2.28 -13.70 -11.29
CA TYR A 22 1.74 -14.97 -11.80
C TYR A 22 0.23 -14.90 -12.09
N GLY A 23 -0.39 -13.73 -11.99
CA GLY A 23 -1.83 -13.53 -12.24
C GLY A 23 -2.75 -13.99 -11.09
N LYS A 24 -2.19 -14.48 -9.97
CA LYS A 24 -2.96 -14.75 -8.76
C LYS A 24 -3.38 -13.45 -8.09
N LYS A 25 -4.62 -13.39 -7.61
CA LYS A 25 -5.15 -12.31 -6.78
C LYS A 25 -5.02 -12.64 -5.30
N LEU A 26 -4.59 -11.67 -4.50
CA LEU A 26 -4.44 -11.78 -3.06
C LEU A 26 -5.18 -10.63 -2.39
N ALA A 27 -6.18 -10.95 -1.58
CA ALA A 27 -6.86 -9.99 -0.73
C ALA A 27 -5.98 -9.63 0.48
N VAL A 28 -5.76 -8.34 0.71
CA VAL A 28 -4.96 -7.82 1.83
C VAL A 28 -5.64 -6.60 2.44
N ASP A 29 -5.55 -6.48 3.77
CA ASP A 29 -5.95 -5.27 4.48
C ASP A 29 -4.86 -4.19 4.33
N VAL A 30 -5.27 -2.96 3.98
CA VAL A 30 -4.38 -1.80 3.87
C VAL A 30 -4.85 -0.65 4.75
N LEU A 31 -3.88 0.13 5.23
CA LEU A 31 -4.12 1.37 5.96
C LEU A 31 -4.21 2.56 5.00
N LEU A 32 -5.27 3.37 5.11
CA LEU A 32 -5.31 4.67 4.47
C LEU A 32 -4.40 5.65 5.24
N ASP A 33 -3.22 5.92 4.71
CA ASP A 33 -2.32 6.96 5.22
C ASP A 33 -2.39 8.22 4.33
N THR A 34 -3.02 9.28 4.84
CA THR A 34 -3.16 10.57 4.15
C THR A 34 -1.95 11.49 4.34
N GLY A 35 -0.87 11.03 4.99
CA GLY A 35 0.38 11.77 5.16
C GLY A 35 1.21 11.88 3.87
N PHE A 36 0.96 11.02 2.89
CA PHE A 36 1.61 11.01 1.58
C PHE A 36 0.86 11.89 0.59
N THR A 37 1.56 12.79 -0.12
CA THR A 37 0.92 13.70 -1.08
C THR A 37 0.72 13.08 -2.46
N THR A 38 1.49 12.05 -2.78
CA THR A 38 1.66 11.55 -4.14
C THR A 38 1.04 10.16 -4.37
N GLY A 39 0.32 9.62 -3.37
CA GLY A 39 -0.48 8.39 -3.52
C GLY A 39 0.35 7.13 -3.73
N TYR A 40 1.21 6.80 -2.76
CA TYR A 40 2.02 5.58 -2.78
C TYR A 40 1.35 4.44 -2.01
N LEU A 41 1.58 3.21 -2.46
CA LEU A 41 1.36 2.00 -1.67
C LEU A 41 2.70 1.57 -1.06
N ALA A 42 2.84 1.72 0.24
CA ALA A 42 3.99 1.19 0.96
C ALA A 42 3.79 -0.31 1.24
N VAL A 43 4.78 -1.13 0.89
CA VAL A 43 4.76 -2.59 1.05
C VAL A 43 6.11 -3.03 1.61
N HIS A 44 6.14 -4.09 2.42
CA HIS A 44 7.39 -4.65 2.91
C HIS A 44 8.20 -5.27 1.75
N ALA A 45 9.52 -5.19 1.79
CA ALA A 45 10.38 -5.69 0.70
C ALA A 45 10.21 -7.21 0.48
N ASP A 46 10.13 -7.99 1.56
CA ASP A 46 9.91 -9.44 1.48
C ASP A 46 8.57 -9.79 0.83
N ASP A 47 7.53 -8.97 1.02
CA ASP A 47 6.23 -9.17 0.39
C ASP A 47 6.30 -8.87 -1.12
N ILE A 48 7.10 -7.87 -1.54
CA ILE A 48 7.35 -7.58 -2.96
C ILE A 48 8.01 -8.79 -3.64
N GLU A 49 8.98 -9.42 -2.98
CA GLU A 49 9.62 -10.64 -3.46
C GLU A 49 8.60 -11.79 -3.57
N ALA A 50 7.76 -12.00 -2.55
CA ALA A 50 6.73 -13.03 -2.56
C ALA A 50 5.64 -12.79 -3.64
N LEU A 51 5.32 -11.53 -3.95
CA LEU A 51 4.42 -11.15 -5.05
C LEU A 51 5.04 -11.37 -6.44
N GLY A 52 6.37 -11.53 -6.51
CA GLY A 52 7.13 -11.67 -7.74
C GLY A 52 7.20 -10.40 -8.58
N TRP A 53 6.92 -9.22 -7.99
CA TRP A 53 6.91 -7.97 -8.73
C TRP A 53 8.34 -7.50 -9.08
N PRO A 54 8.61 -7.13 -10.34
CA PRO A 54 9.92 -6.62 -10.73
C PRO A 54 10.13 -5.22 -10.14
N ILE A 55 11.33 -4.98 -9.61
CA ILE A 55 11.74 -3.64 -9.21
C ILE A 55 12.08 -2.85 -10.49
N LEU A 56 11.26 -1.85 -10.80
CA LEU A 56 11.48 -0.97 -11.96
C LEU A 56 12.44 0.18 -11.65
N THR A 57 12.47 0.62 -10.39
CA THR A 57 13.39 1.65 -9.87
C THR A 57 13.65 1.40 -8.39
N SER A 58 14.89 1.61 -7.95
CA SER A 58 15.29 1.50 -6.54
C SER A 58 15.20 2.83 -5.78
N GLU A 59 15.06 3.95 -6.49
CA GLU A 59 14.98 5.28 -5.90
C GLU A 59 13.79 6.04 -6.49
N VAL A 60 12.93 6.52 -5.60
CA VAL A 60 11.82 7.41 -5.93
C VAL A 60 11.82 8.50 -4.87
N GLU A 61 11.83 9.76 -5.29
CA GLU A 61 11.68 10.89 -4.37
C GLU A 61 10.24 10.90 -3.83
N MET A 62 10.07 10.54 -2.56
CA MET A 62 8.76 10.58 -1.89
C MET A 62 8.51 11.96 -1.29
N LEU A 63 7.49 12.65 -1.78
CA LEU A 63 7.03 13.92 -1.22
C LEU A 63 6.04 13.66 -0.07
N SER A 64 6.49 13.83 1.17
CA SER A 64 5.59 13.87 2.33
C SER A 64 4.98 15.27 2.48
N SER A 65 3.73 15.35 2.90
CA SER A 65 3.18 16.61 3.40
C SER A 65 4.03 17.06 4.59
N LYS A 66 4.49 18.32 4.60
CA LYS A 66 5.10 18.88 5.81
C LYS A 66 4.03 18.89 6.90
N ARG A 67 4.26 18.18 8.01
CA ARG A 67 3.51 18.42 9.24
C ARG A 67 3.89 19.82 9.73
N ASN A 68 2.95 20.77 9.64
CA ASN A 68 3.01 22.00 10.42
C ASN A 68 2.64 21.70 11.86
#